data_AF-A0A2J8QIP6-F1
#
_entry.id   AF-A0A2J8QIP6-F1
#
_cell.length_a   1.000
_cell.length_b   1.000
_cell.length_c   1.000
_cell.angle_alpha   90.00
_cell.angle_beta   90.00
_cell.angle_gamma   90.00
#
_symmetry.space_group_name_H-M   'P 1'
#
loop_
_entity.id
_entity.type
_entity.pdbx_description
1 polymer ?
#
loop_
_entity_poly.entity_id
_entity_poly.type
_entity_poly.pdbx_seq_one_letter_code
_entity_poly.pdbx_strand_id
1 'polypeptide(L)'
;ELYFEKGEYFVEMYYRNETQHEPYPLMLPGCSPSCPLERFAELVGPVIPQDWSTECMTTNSHQGPAETAHSARRNHVIALPCGRSTCLENTVLYYHYG
;
A
#
# COMPACT_ATOMS: atom_id res chain seq x y z
N GLU A 1 11.22 0.64 -6.64
CA GLU A 1 12.59 0.13 -6.50
C GLU A 1 13.33 0.93 -5.43
N LEU A 2 14.37 0.36 -4.82
CA LEU A 2 15.18 1.00 -3.78
C LEU A 2 16.65 1.03 -4.24
N TYR A 3 17.23 2.22 -4.26
CA TYR A 3 18.58 2.51 -4.73
C TYR A 3 19.46 2.99 -3.56
N PHE A 4 20.78 2.75 -3.67
CA PHE A 4 21.77 3.25 -2.71
C PHE A 4 22.86 4.02 -3.45
N GLU A 5 23.01 5.31 -3.16
CA GLU A 5 24.02 6.18 -3.77
C GLU A 5 24.66 7.06 -2.69
N LYS A 6 26.01 7.13 -2.69
CA LYS A 6 26.79 8.04 -1.82
C LYS A 6 26.45 7.97 -0.31
N GLY A 7 25.99 6.82 0.18
CA GLY A 7 25.65 6.64 1.59
C GLY A 7 24.16 6.85 1.92
N GLU A 8 23.34 7.17 0.92
CA GLU A 8 21.92 7.45 1.09
C GLU A 8 21.06 6.48 0.27
N TYR A 9 19.84 6.22 0.75
CA TYR A 9 18.86 5.40 0.07
C TYR A 9 17.80 6.24 -0.64
N PHE A 10 17.38 5.80 -1.82
CA PHE A 10 16.40 6.48 -2.65
C PHE A 10 15.33 5.51 -3.13
N VAL A 11 14.09 5.96 -3.15
CA VAL A 11 12.92 5.23 -3.62
C VAL A 11 12.51 5.79 -4.97
N GLU A 12 12.39 4.92 -5.96
CA GLU A 12 11.82 5.24 -7.27
C GLU A 12 10.60 4.37 -7.51
N MET A 13 9.55 4.97 -8.05
CA MET A 13 8.29 4.29 -8.31
C MET A 13 7.98 4.33 -9.79
N TYR A 14 7.47 3.21 -10.31
CA TYR A 14 7.07 3.11 -11.70
C TYR A 14 5.75 2.37 -11.81
N TYR A 15 4.93 2.77 -12.78
CA TYR A 15 3.68 2.11 -13.11
C TYR A 15 3.76 1.54 -14.51
N ARG A 16 3.52 0.23 -14.64
CA ARG A 16 3.51 -0.46 -15.93
C ARG A 16 2.11 -0.99 -16.21
N ASN A 17 1.31 -0.22 -16.94
CA ASN A 17 -0.03 -0.59 -17.41
C ASN A 17 -0.03 -1.24 -18.79
N GLU A 18 1.08 -1.19 -19.53
CA GLU A 18 1.17 -1.67 -20.91
C GLU A 18 2.43 -2.52 -21.09
N THR A 19 2.33 -3.59 -21.89
CA THR A 19 3.47 -4.50 -22.11
C THR A 19 4.46 -4.01 -23.17
N GLN A 20 4.06 -3.04 -23.97
CA GLN A 20 4.84 -2.54 -25.12
C GLN A 20 5.67 -1.29 -24.79
N HIS A 21 5.44 -0.68 -23.63
CA HIS A 21 6.13 0.51 -23.18
C HIS A 21 6.98 0.24 -21.94
N GLU A 22 8.01 1.07 -21.77
CA GLU A 22 8.76 1.14 -20.53
C GLU A 22 7.85 1.63 -19.38
N PRO A 23 8.09 1.19 -18.13
CA PRO A 23 7.32 1.63 -16.98
C PRO A 23 7.30 3.16 -16.85
N TYR A 24 6.11 3.73 -16.64
CA TYR A 24 5.93 5.17 -16.47
C TYR A 24 6.45 5.59 -15.08
N PRO A 25 7.33 6.60 -14.98
CA PRO A 25 7.82 7.07 -13.70
C PRO A 25 6.68 7.72 -12.89
N LEU A 26 6.56 7.32 -11.63
CA LEU A 26 5.66 7.92 -10.66
C LEU A 26 6.45 8.78 -9.68
N MET A 27 5.82 9.86 -9.24
CA MET A 27 6.41 10.81 -8.30
C MET A 27 5.47 10.99 -7.12
N LEU A 28 6.01 10.83 -5.91
CA LEU A 28 5.26 11.14 -4.70
C LEU A 28 5.10 12.67 -4.58
N PRO A 29 3.88 13.20 -4.37
CA PRO A 29 3.69 14.64 -4.24
C PRO A 29 4.58 15.23 -3.14
N GLY A 30 5.36 16.25 -3.47
CA GLY A 30 6.31 16.87 -2.52
C GLY A 30 7.67 16.15 -2.42
N CYS A 31 7.99 15.24 -3.34
CA CYS A 31 9.30 14.63 -3.51
C CYS A 31 9.77 14.66 -4.98
N SER A 32 11.02 14.28 -5.23
CA SER A 32 11.58 14.00 -6.57
C SER A 32 11.23 12.58 -7.04
N PRO A 33 11.39 12.25 -8.35
CA PRO A 33 11.25 10.88 -8.85
C PRO A 33 12.14 9.87 -8.11
N SER A 34 13.38 10.27 -7.83
CA SER A 34 14.29 9.57 -6.92
C SER A 34 14.16 10.20 -5.55
N CYS A 35 13.28 9.66 -4.71
CA CYS A 35 12.89 10.25 -3.44
C CYS A 35 13.79 9.73 -2.31
N PRO A 36 14.50 10.58 -1.54
CA PRO A 36 15.29 10.12 -0.40
C PRO A 36 14.42 9.32 0.58
N LEU A 37 14.92 8.19 1.08
CA LEU A 37 14.14 7.24 1.88
C LEU A 37 13.51 7.88 3.12
N GLU A 38 14.25 8.71 3.84
CA GLU A 38 13.74 9.44 5.01
C GLU A 38 12.57 10.35 4.64
N ARG A 39 12.70 11.09 3.53
CA ARG A 39 11.64 11.98 3.04
C ARG A 39 10.43 11.20 2.55
N PHE A 40 10.64 10.05 1.90
CA PHE A 40 9.57 9.15 1.50
C PHE A 40 8.77 8.71 2.73
N ALA A 41 9.44 8.23 3.78
CA ALA A 41 8.82 7.77 5.03
C ALA A 41 7.99 8.86 5.71
N GLU A 42 8.50 10.09 5.77
CA GLU A 42 7.75 11.25 6.28
C GLU A 42 6.45 11.51 5.50
N LEU A 43 6.53 11.48 4.17
CA LEU A 43 5.39 11.80 3.30
C LEU A 43 4.30 10.73 3.32
N VAL A 44 4.68 9.45 3.44
CA VAL A 44 3.71 8.35 3.52
C VAL A 44 3.21 8.09 4.94
N GLY A 45 3.92 8.55 5.96
CA GLY A 45 3.58 8.35 7.37
C GLY A 45 2.11 8.64 7.73
N PRO A 46 1.53 9.78 7.31
CA PRO A 46 0.14 10.13 7.62
C PRO A 46 -0.92 9.19 7.04
N VAL A 47 -0.59 8.41 6.01
CA VAL A 47 -1.51 7.42 5.40
C VAL A 47 -1.25 5.99 5.87
N ILE A 48 -0.26 5.80 6.77
CA ILE A 48 0.00 4.50 7.40
C ILE A 48 -0.84 4.41 8.68
N PRO A 49 -1.74 3.43 8.77
CA PRO A 49 -2.58 3.22 9.95
C PRO A 49 -1.72 2.84 11.16
N GLN A 50 -2.09 3.35 12.34
CA GLN A 50 -1.42 3.03 13.60
C GLN A 50 -1.98 1.77 14.23
N ASP A 51 -3.31 1.59 14.17
CA ASP A 51 -3.99 0.37 14.61
C ASP A 51 -5.00 -0.05 13.56
N TRP A 52 -4.56 -0.94 12.68
CA TRP A 52 -5.38 -1.53 11.62
C TRP A 52 -6.72 -2.06 12.12
N SER A 53 -6.70 -2.78 13.25
CA SER A 53 -7.87 -3.48 13.75
C SER A 53 -8.92 -2.51 14.23
N THR A 54 -8.49 -1.44 14.91
CA THR A 54 -9.39 -0.43 15.48
C THR A 54 -9.88 0.54 14.41
N GLU A 55 -9.01 0.98 13.51
CA GLU A 55 -9.38 1.91 12.41
C GLU A 55 -10.37 1.28 11.43
N CYS A 56 -10.38 -0.07 11.32
CA CYS A 56 -11.36 -0.81 10.53
C CYS A 56 -12.67 -1.14 11.27
N MET A 57 -12.79 -0.87 12.57
CA MET A 57 -14.04 -1.14 13.30
C MET A 57 -15.14 -0.22 12.80
N THR A 58 -16.00 -0.75 11.92
CA THR A 58 -17.21 -0.06 11.51
C THR A 58 -18.23 -0.19 12.64
N THR A 59 -18.73 0.92 13.19
CA THR A 59 -19.91 0.92 14.06
C THR A 59 -21.13 0.56 13.23
N ASN A 60 -21.31 -0.72 12.92
CA ASN A 60 -22.52 -1.17 12.27
C ASN A 60 -23.34 -1.98 13.27
N SER A 61 -24.58 -1.53 13.48
CA SER A 61 -25.73 -2.30 13.96
C SER A 61 -26.08 -3.50 13.04
N HIS A 62 -25.09 -4.02 12.31
CA HIS A 62 -25.10 -5.29 11.61
C HIS A 62 -23.99 -6.15 12.22
N GLN A 63 -24.16 -6.51 13.50
CA GLN A 63 -23.51 -7.69 14.05
C GLN A 63 -24.12 -8.90 13.35
N GLY A 64 -23.51 -9.33 12.25
CA GLY A 64 -23.49 -10.76 11.93
C GLY A 64 -22.78 -11.47 13.08
N PRO A 65 -23.26 -12.65 13.54
CA PRO A 65 -22.72 -13.32 14.71
C PRO A 65 -21.22 -13.54 14.52
N ALA A 66 -20.46 -13.29 15.58
CA ALA A 66 -19.02 -13.46 15.63
C ALA A 66 -18.63 -14.83 15.05
N GLU A 67 -18.17 -14.84 13.80
CA GLU A 67 -17.52 -16.01 13.23
C GLU A 67 -16.16 -16.13 13.91
N THR A 68 -16.18 -16.99 14.92
CA THR A 68 -15.04 -17.67 15.52
C THR A 68 -13.85 -17.71 14.58
N ALA A 69 -12.73 -17.17 15.04
CA ALA A 69 -11.43 -17.27 14.39
C ALA A 69 -11.19 -18.69 13.86
N HIS A 70 -11.30 -18.87 12.54
CA HIS A 70 -10.88 -20.10 11.90
C HIS A 70 -10.11 -19.80 10.62
N SER A 71 -8.85 -20.24 10.67
CA SER A 71 -7.96 -20.42 9.53
C SER A 71 -7.40 -19.15 8.90
N ALA A 72 -6.48 -18.50 9.62
CA ALA A 72 -5.34 -17.84 9.00
C ALA A 72 -4.53 -18.87 8.19
N ARG A 73 -4.95 -19.15 6.96
CA ARG A 73 -4.04 -19.75 5.97
C ARG A 73 -3.05 -18.66 5.62
N ARG A 74 -1.79 -18.92 5.96
CA ARG A 74 -0.62 -18.12 5.58
C ARG A 74 -0.69 -17.81 4.09
N ASN A 75 -1.10 -16.60 3.76
CA ASN A 75 -0.63 -15.86 2.61
C ASN A 75 -0.50 -14.42 3.10
N HIS A 76 0.73 -13.90 3.06
CA HIS A 76 1.08 -12.52 3.34
C HIS A 76 0.35 -11.60 2.34
N VAL A 77 -0.93 -11.30 2.59
CA VAL A 77 -1.69 -10.33 1.80
C VAL A 77 -2.10 -9.21 2.75
N ILE A 78 -1.46 -8.05 2.57
CA ILE A 78 -1.91 -6.81 3.22
C ILE A 78 -3.19 -6.40 2.49
N ALA A 79 -4.33 -6.56 3.13
CA ALA A 79 -5.59 -6.05 2.62
C ALA A 79 -5.70 -4.56 2.98
N LEU A 80 -5.57 -3.67 1.99
CA LEU A 80 -5.95 -2.27 2.11
C LEU A 80 -7.45 -2.14 1.72
N PRO A 81 -8.34 -1.66 2.60
CA PRO A 81 -9.71 -1.33 2.32
C PRO A 81 -9.74 0.03 1.65
N CYS A 82 -10.45 0.07 0.54
CA CYS A 82 -10.72 1.26 -0.24
C CYS A 82 -11.43 2.32 0.62
N GLY A 83 -10.89 3.54 0.62
CA GLY A 83 -11.56 4.70 1.21
C GLY A 83 -12.88 5.00 0.49
N ARG A 84 -13.94 5.11 1.28
CA ARG A 84 -15.24 5.78 1.06
C ARG A 84 -15.41 6.42 -0.34
N SER A 85 -15.80 5.64 -1.36
CA SER A 85 -16.72 6.05 -2.47
C SER A 85 -16.85 5.01 -3.57
N THR A 86 -15.84 4.23 -3.92
CA THR A 86 -15.97 3.21 -4.98
C THR A 86 -14.93 2.10 -4.80
N CYS A 87 -15.36 0.97 -4.23
CA CYS A 87 -14.71 -0.30 -4.54
C CYS A 87 -15.03 -0.60 -6.02
N LEU A 88 -14.19 -0.14 -6.95
CA LEU A 88 -14.16 -0.78 -8.26
C LEU A 88 -13.63 -2.19 -8.04
N GLU A 89 -14.47 -3.17 -8.38
CA GLU A 89 -14.16 -4.59 -8.32
C GLU A 89 -12.76 -4.85 -8.91
N ASN A 90 -11.94 -5.59 -8.14
CA ASN A 90 -10.71 -6.27 -8.57
C ASN A 90 -9.38 -5.50 -8.71
N THR A 91 -9.09 -4.45 -7.93
CA THR A 91 -7.70 -3.98 -7.80
C THR A 91 -7.01 -4.55 -6.55
N VAL A 92 -6.39 -5.71 -6.68
CA VAL A 92 -5.43 -6.25 -5.70
C VAL A 92 -4.03 -5.93 -6.21
N LEU A 93 -3.30 -5.04 -5.53
CA LEU A 93 -1.86 -4.85 -5.79
C LEU A 93 -1.10 -6.00 -5.14
N TYR A 94 -0.74 -7.00 -5.94
CA TYR A 94 0.11 -8.11 -5.53
C TYR A 94 1.56 -7.64 -5.46
N TYR A 95 2.07 -7.39 -4.24
CA TYR A 95 3.51 -7.35 -4.00
C TYR A 95 3.99 -8.79 -3.80
N HIS A 96 4.48 -9.41 -4.87
CA HIS A 96 5.30 -10.62 -4.76
C HIS A 96 6.73 -10.20 -4.36
N TYR A 97 7.12 -10.51 -3.13
CA TYR A 97 8.54 -10.69 -2.81
C TYR A 97 8.85 -12.17 -2.94
N GLY A 98 9.54 -12.54 -4.01
CA GLY A 98 9.99 -13.91 -4.31
C GLY A 98 10.90 -13.90 -5.52
#